data_AF-A0AAV2NKT3-F1
#
_entry.id   AF-A0AAV2NKT3-F1
#
_cell.length_a   1.000
_cell.length_b   1.000
_cell.length_c   1.000
_cell.angle_alpha   90.00
_cell.angle_beta   90.00
_cell.angle_gamma   90.00
#
_symmetry.space_group_name_H-M   'P 1'
#
loop_
_entity.id
_entity.type
_entity.pdbx_description
1 polymer ?
#
loop_
_entity_poly.entity_id
_entity_poly.type
_entity_poly.pdbx_seq_one_letter_code
_entity_poly.pdbx_strand_id
1 'polypeptide(L)'
;MTDILHIGDEPIFDDRIVKIETHTYNPFANTTFGHRDEIRIPIQQQDLYTLPHESFLYIEGELRINEPAEGSNVELGNNCVAFMFDEIRYELDGVEIDHNRNVGVTTTFKNYVTISSDRSVIMRNAGWDVQTNANGYFNFCIPLYLLLGCFARITDAWLLTLVMS
;
A
#
# COMPACT_ATOMS: atom_id res chain seq x y z
N MET A 1 28.90 13.03 27.42
CA MET A 1 29.40 11.68 27.71
C MET A 1 28.55 10.75 26.88
N THR A 2 29.11 10.17 25.83
CA THR A 2 28.39 9.41 24.79
C THR A 2 28.44 7.93 25.14
N ASP A 3 27.29 7.32 25.44
CA ASP A 3 27.13 5.88 25.53
C ASP A 3 27.31 5.28 24.14
N ILE A 4 28.51 4.77 23.86
CA ILE A 4 28.83 4.08 22.61
C ILE A 4 28.48 2.60 22.83
N LEU A 5 27.55 2.09 22.01
CA LEU A 5 27.19 0.69 22.00
C LEU A 5 28.38 -0.16 21.56
N HIS A 6 28.90 -0.98 22.46
CA HIS A 6 29.96 -1.94 22.17
C HIS A 6 29.35 -3.25 21.67
N ILE A 7 29.40 -3.46 20.35
CA ILE A 7 29.07 -4.76 19.73
C ILE A 7 30.32 -5.63 19.81
N GLY A 8 30.31 -6.64 20.69
CA GLY A 8 31.45 -7.52 20.98
C GLY A 8 31.45 -8.85 20.23
N ASP A 9 30.32 -9.23 19.62
CA ASP A 9 30.18 -10.50 18.92
C ASP A 9 30.50 -10.34 17.43
N GLU A 10 31.11 -11.38 16.85
CA GLU A 10 31.34 -11.43 15.41
C GLU A 10 30.00 -11.43 14.66
N PRO A 11 29.88 -10.67 13.55
CA PRO A 11 28.68 -10.67 12.74
C PRO A 11 28.43 -12.07 12.17
N ILE A 12 27.26 -12.62 12.47
CA ILE A 12 26.79 -13.88 11.89
C ILE A 12 26.11 -13.54 10.56
N PHE A 13 26.67 -14.01 9.46
CA PHE A 13 26.06 -13.87 8.14
C PHE A 13 25.20 -15.11 7.84
N ASP A 14 23.93 -14.88 7.46
CA ASP A 14 23.00 -15.92 7.02
C ASP A 14 22.79 -15.82 5.50
N ASP A 15 23.41 -16.72 4.75
CA ASP A 15 23.36 -16.76 3.28
C ASP A 15 22.16 -17.55 2.72
N ARG A 16 21.13 -17.84 3.53
CA ARG A 16 19.95 -18.59 3.07
C ARG A 16 19.12 -17.86 2.02
N ILE A 17 19.13 -16.52 2.01
CA ILE A 17 18.41 -15.71 1.01
C ILE A 17 19.38 -15.37 -0.11
N VAL A 18 19.29 -16.13 -1.21
CA VAL A 18 20.20 -16.00 -2.35
C VAL A 18 19.75 -14.91 -3.34
N LYS A 19 18.44 -14.61 -3.39
CA LYS A 19 17.86 -13.71 -4.38
C LYS A 19 16.50 -13.14 -3.94
N ILE A 20 16.27 -11.88 -4.29
CA ILE A 20 14.95 -11.22 -4.22
C ILE A 20 14.51 -10.95 -5.66
N GLU A 21 13.27 -11.30 -5.99
CA GLU A 21 12.66 -11.07 -7.30
C GLU A 21 11.29 -10.40 -7.14
N THR A 22 10.91 -9.58 -8.12
CA THR A 22 9.58 -8.95 -8.18
C THR A 22 8.70 -9.72 -9.15
N HIS A 23 7.52 -10.11 -8.69
CA HIS A 23 6.52 -10.81 -9.50
C HIS A 23 5.23 -9.99 -9.62
N THR A 24 4.64 -9.99 -10.82
CA THR A 24 3.35 -9.35 -11.08
C THR A 24 2.22 -10.37 -10.98
N TYR A 25 1.21 -10.05 -10.17
CA TYR A 25 0.00 -10.85 -10.04
C TYR A 25 -1.20 -10.02 -10.50
N ASN A 26 -2.03 -10.61 -11.38
CA ASN A 26 -3.22 -9.96 -11.90
C ASN A 26 -4.47 -10.42 -11.12
N PRO A 27 -5.53 -9.61 -11.09
CA PRO A 27 -6.82 -10.03 -10.54
C PRO A 27 -7.35 -11.33 -11.16
N PHE A 28 -7.98 -12.14 -10.33
CA PHE A 28 -8.64 -13.38 -10.74
C PHE A 28 -9.95 -13.07 -11.46
N ALA A 29 -10.01 -13.40 -12.74
CA ALA A 29 -11.17 -13.62 -13.63
C ALA A 29 -12.47 -12.78 -13.45
N ASN A 30 -12.43 -11.61 -12.82
CA ASN A 30 -13.52 -10.64 -12.88
C ASN A 30 -13.24 -9.71 -14.07
N THR A 31 -14.10 -9.80 -15.09
CA THR A 31 -13.99 -9.00 -16.32
C THR A 31 -14.45 -7.55 -16.14
N THR A 32 -14.84 -7.16 -14.91
CA THR A 32 -15.34 -5.83 -14.57
C THR A 32 -14.68 -5.27 -13.31
N PHE A 33 -14.47 -3.96 -13.31
CA PHE A 33 -14.03 -3.15 -12.17
C PHE A 33 -15.10 -2.11 -11.84
N GLY A 34 -16.36 -2.57 -11.74
CA GLY A 34 -17.51 -1.74 -11.46
C GLY A 34 -17.60 -1.33 -9.99
N HIS A 35 -18.59 -0.49 -9.69
CA HIS A 35 -18.87 -0.10 -8.31
C HIS A 35 -19.30 -1.31 -7.48
N ARG A 36 -18.61 -1.51 -6.34
CA ARG A 36 -18.82 -2.63 -5.40
C ARG A 36 -18.42 -4.00 -5.94
N ASP A 37 -17.69 -4.05 -7.05
CA ASP A 37 -17.09 -5.29 -7.50
C ASP A 37 -15.96 -5.69 -6.53
N GLU A 38 -15.89 -6.98 -6.22
CA GLU A 38 -14.81 -7.54 -5.43
C GLU A 38 -13.64 -7.89 -6.35
N ILE A 39 -12.43 -7.44 -6.01
CA ILE A 39 -11.20 -7.76 -6.75
C ILE A 39 -10.37 -8.68 -5.87
N ARG A 40 -10.08 -9.89 -6.36
CA ARG A 40 -9.24 -10.88 -5.66
C ARG A 40 -7.96 -11.12 -6.44
N ILE A 41 -6.82 -11.03 -5.76
CA ILE A 41 -5.49 -11.31 -6.34
C ILE A 41 -4.90 -12.52 -5.60
N PRO A 42 -5.14 -13.75 -6.07
CA PRO A 42 -4.61 -14.94 -5.43
C PRO A 42 -3.12 -15.10 -5.73
N ILE A 43 -2.31 -15.28 -4.69
CA ILE A 43 -0.89 -15.63 -4.80
C ILE A 43 -0.74 -17.11 -4.43
N GLN A 44 -0.59 -17.99 -5.43
CA GLN A 44 -0.60 -19.45 -5.25
C GLN A 44 0.78 -20.07 -5.47
N GLN A 45 1.80 -19.58 -4.77
CA GLN A 45 3.16 -20.11 -4.87
C GLN A 45 3.57 -20.76 -3.55
N GLN A 46 3.70 -22.09 -3.55
CA GLN A 46 3.99 -22.88 -2.36
C GLN A 46 5.47 -22.81 -1.92
N ASP A 47 6.36 -22.41 -2.84
CA ASP A 47 7.80 -22.41 -2.62
C ASP A 47 8.42 -20.99 -2.49
N LEU A 48 7.59 -19.94 -2.48
CA LEU A 48 8.07 -18.55 -2.42
C LEU A 48 7.69 -17.87 -1.11
N TYR A 49 8.68 -17.33 -0.40
CA TYR A 49 8.44 -16.37 0.67
C TYR A 49 8.09 -15.02 0.06
N THR A 50 6.86 -14.57 0.28
CA THR A 50 6.44 -13.23 -0.16
C THR A 50 6.87 -12.19 0.86
N LEU A 51 7.17 -10.98 0.38
CA LEU A 51 7.53 -9.83 1.20
C LEU A 51 6.48 -8.72 1.03
N PRO A 52 5.30 -8.83 1.66
CA PRO A 52 4.20 -7.90 1.39
C PRO A 52 4.50 -6.44 1.74
N HIS A 53 5.44 -6.18 2.66
CA HIS A 53 5.83 -4.83 3.04
C HIS A 53 6.59 -4.08 1.93
N GLU A 54 7.25 -4.79 1.02
CA GLU A 54 7.86 -4.21 -0.19
C GLU A 54 6.94 -4.31 -1.41
N SER A 55 5.75 -4.90 -1.24
CA SER A 55 4.77 -5.06 -2.32
C SER A 55 3.88 -3.83 -2.46
N PHE A 56 3.36 -3.63 -3.66
CA PHE A 56 2.51 -2.49 -4.01
C PHE A 56 1.39 -2.91 -4.97
N LEU A 57 0.27 -2.18 -4.93
CA LEU A 57 -0.74 -2.24 -5.98
C LEU A 57 -0.36 -1.27 -7.09
N TYR A 58 -0.27 -1.78 -8.32
CA TYR A 58 -0.17 -0.97 -9.51
C TYR A 58 -1.58 -0.77 -10.10
N ILE A 59 -1.99 0.47 -10.25
CA ILE A 59 -3.32 0.83 -10.76
C ILE A 59 -3.17 1.85 -11.87
N GLU A 60 -3.80 1.58 -13.00
CA GLU A 60 -3.87 2.48 -14.14
C GLU A 60 -5.33 2.68 -14.56
N GLY A 61 -5.62 3.85 -15.11
CA GLY A 61 -6.98 4.19 -15.53
C GLY A 61 -7.09 5.52 -16.25
N GLU A 62 -8.31 5.85 -16.61
CA GLU A 62 -8.68 7.09 -17.30
C GLU A 62 -9.80 7.78 -16.52
N LEU A 63 -9.55 9.01 -16.09
CA LEU A 63 -10.56 9.88 -15.50
C LEU A 63 -11.48 10.40 -16.61
N ARG A 64 -12.76 10.02 -16.57
CA ARG A 64 -13.79 10.49 -17.49
C ARG A 64 -14.85 11.32 -16.78
N ILE A 65 -15.17 12.47 -17.36
CA ILE A 65 -16.21 13.38 -16.86
C ILE A 65 -17.40 13.25 -17.81
N ASN A 66 -18.53 12.74 -17.33
CA ASN A 66 -19.72 12.53 -18.16
C ASN A 66 -20.42 13.85 -18.53
N GLU A 67 -20.44 14.82 -17.61
CA GLU A 67 -21.05 16.14 -17.79
C GLU A 67 -20.12 17.21 -17.19
N PRO A 68 -19.14 17.74 -17.94
CA PRO A 68 -18.31 18.83 -17.44
C PRO A 68 -19.17 20.09 -17.31
N ALA A 69 -19.20 20.70 -16.13
CA ALA A 69 -19.74 22.04 -15.98
C ALA A 69 -18.85 23.03 -16.74
N GLU A 70 -19.43 24.02 -17.42
CA GLU A 70 -18.62 25.04 -18.12
C GLU A 70 -17.65 25.71 -17.14
N GLY A 71 -16.35 25.60 -17.42
CA GLY A 71 -15.29 26.17 -16.59
C GLY A 71 -14.86 25.34 -15.38
N SER A 72 -15.38 24.12 -15.16
CA SER A 72 -14.88 23.25 -14.09
C SER A 72 -13.59 22.53 -14.49
N ASN A 73 -12.51 22.73 -13.73
CA ASN A 73 -11.35 21.84 -13.77
C ASN A 73 -11.59 20.70 -12.76
N VAL A 74 -11.49 19.45 -13.21
CA VAL A 74 -11.60 18.29 -12.32
C VAL A 74 -10.20 17.74 -12.10
N GLU A 75 -9.81 17.66 -10.84
CA GLU A 75 -8.51 17.16 -10.43
C GLU A 75 -8.68 15.97 -9.49
N LEU A 76 -7.77 15.01 -9.60
CA LEU A 76 -7.69 13.90 -8.64
C LEU A 76 -7.22 14.44 -7.29
N GLY A 77 -8.05 14.25 -6.27
CA GLY A 77 -7.70 14.61 -4.89
C GLY A 77 -6.61 13.71 -4.31
N ASN A 78 -6.03 14.15 -3.20
CA ASN A 78 -5.08 13.33 -2.43
C ASN A 78 -5.71 11.98 -2.06
N ASN A 79 -4.89 10.95 -2.18
CA ASN A 79 -5.24 9.58 -1.84
C ASN A 79 -6.41 9.02 -2.68
N CYS A 80 -6.66 9.59 -3.87
CA CYS A 80 -7.80 9.26 -4.73
C CYS A 80 -7.99 7.76 -4.97
N VAL A 81 -6.89 7.02 -5.12
CA VAL A 81 -6.93 5.58 -5.34
C VAL A 81 -7.45 4.82 -4.12
N ALA A 82 -7.02 5.18 -2.91
CA ALA A 82 -7.52 4.53 -1.70
C ALA A 82 -9.02 4.78 -1.51
N PHE A 83 -9.55 5.92 -1.98
CA PHE A 83 -10.98 6.21 -2.00
C PHE A 83 -11.78 5.38 -3.01
N MET A 84 -11.14 4.69 -3.95
CA MET A 84 -11.83 3.74 -4.85
C MET A 84 -12.24 2.45 -4.11
N PHE A 85 -11.62 2.15 -2.98
CA PHE A 85 -11.85 0.93 -2.21
C PHE A 85 -12.67 1.21 -0.95
N ASP A 86 -13.83 0.56 -0.83
CA ASP A 86 -14.63 0.58 0.40
C ASP A 86 -13.96 -0.30 1.48
N GLU A 87 -13.37 -1.42 1.05
CA GLU A 87 -12.81 -2.44 1.91
C GLU A 87 -11.59 -3.08 1.25
N ILE A 88 -10.55 -3.37 2.04
CA ILE A 88 -9.40 -4.18 1.64
C ILE A 88 -9.11 -5.21 2.74
N ARG A 89 -8.85 -6.45 2.32
CA ARG A 89 -8.55 -7.58 3.20
C ARG A 89 -7.29 -8.27 2.72
N TYR A 90 -6.47 -8.69 3.68
CA TYR A 90 -5.37 -9.60 3.44
C TYR A 90 -5.65 -10.93 4.14
N GLU A 91 -5.67 -11.99 3.35
CA GLU A 91 -5.91 -13.35 3.81
C GLU A 91 -4.67 -14.21 3.56
N LEU A 92 -4.28 -15.00 4.55
CA LEU A 92 -3.24 -16.01 4.44
C LEU A 92 -3.89 -17.37 4.73
N ASP A 93 -3.80 -18.30 3.78
CA ASP A 93 -4.45 -19.62 3.85
C ASP A 93 -5.95 -19.57 4.21
N GLY A 94 -6.65 -18.55 3.71
CA GLY A 94 -8.08 -18.33 3.96
C GLY A 94 -8.41 -17.77 5.35
N VAL A 95 -7.39 -17.39 6.13
CA VAL A 95 -7.54 -16.70 7.41
C VAL A 95 -7.28 -15.21 7.19
N GLU A 96 -8.23 -14.37 7.60
CA GLU A 96 -8.06 -12.91 7.58
C GLU A 96 -6.97 -12.50 8.57
N ILE A 97 -5.91 -11.87 8.06
CA ILE A 97 -4.78 -11.37 8.85
C ILE A 97 -4.93 -9.88 9.13
N ASP A 98 -5.45 -9.13 8.16
CA ASP A 98 -5.72 -7.70 8.31
C ASP A 98 -6.88 -7.28 7.43
N HIS A 99 -7.57 -6.26 7.91
CA HIS A 99 -8.82 -5.79 7.35
C HIS A 99 -8.99 -4.30 7.61
N ASN A 100 -9.20 -3.55 6.54
CA ASN A 100 -9.45 -2.11 6.62
C ASN A 100 -10.72 -1.74 5.84
N ARG A 101 -11.60 -1.00 6.50
CA ARG A 101 -12.83 -0.41 5.91
C ARG A 101 -12.71 1.09 5.83
N ASN A 102 -13.43 1.69 4.87
CA ASN A 102 -13.31 3.10 4.52
C ASN A 102 -11.84 3.44 4.20
N VAL A 103 -11.24 2.64 3.31
CA VAL A 103 -9.78 2.62 3.06
C VAL A 103 -9.25 4.03 2.79
N GLY A 104 -9.95 4.81 1.97
CA GLY A 104 -9.59 6.22 1.71
C GLY A 104 -9.51 7.07 2.98
N VAL A 105 -10.49 7.00 3.88
CA VAL A 105 -10.53 7.81 5.10
C VAL A 105 -9.45 7.38 6.09
N THR A 106 -9.38 6.09 6.41
CA THR A 106 -8.46 5.57 7.43
C THR A 106 -7.00 5.78 7.04
N THR A 107 -6.67 5.51 5.77
CA THR A 107 -5.30 5.69 5.26
C THR A 107 -4.94 7.16 5.16
N THR A 108 -5.87 8.05 4.83
CA THR A 108 -5.63 9.51 4.82
C THR A 108 -5.24 10.00 6.21
N PHE A 109 -6.01 9.64 7.25
CA PHE A 109 -5.69 10.00 8.63
C PHE A 109 -4.36 9.43 9.09
N LYS A 110 -4.11 8.14 8.84
CA LYS A 110 -2.85 7.47 9.16
C LYS A 110 -1.68 8.22 8.51
N ASN A 111 -1.77 8.45 7.20
CA ASN A 111 -0.73 9.06 6.39
C ASN A 111 -0.39 10.49 6.87
N TYR A 112 -1.38 11.32 7.18
CA TYR A 112 -1.11 12.65 7.74
C TYR A 112 -0.35 12.60 9.07
N VAL A 113 -0.54 11.57 9.88
CA VAL A 113 0.12 11.43 11.19
C VAL A 113 1.48 10.73 11.08
N THR A 114 1.64 9.80 10.15
CA THR A 114 2.82 8.91 10.09
C THR A 114 3.83 9.25 9.01
N ILE A 115 3.48 10.07 8.00
CA ILE A 115 4.41 10.38 6.91
C ILE A 115 5.48 11.35 7.38
N SER A 116 6.72 10.87 7.33
CA SER A 116 7.92 11.66 7.49
C SER A 116 8.32 12.32 6.16
N SER A 117 9.12 13.39 6.22
CA SER A 117 9.48 14.19 5.05
C SER A 117 10.22 13.41 3.96
N ASP A 118 11.01 12.41 4.35
CA ASP A 118 11.73 11.47 3.49
C ASP A 118 10.79 10.55 2.68
N ARG A 119 9.60 10.23 3.22
CA ARG A 119 8.62 9.37 2.52
C ARG A 119 7.71 10.13 1.58
N SER A 120 7.76 11.47 1.57
CA SER A 120 6.88 12.31 0.74
C SER A 120 7.00 12.05 -0.76
N VAL A 121 8.19 11.65 -1.25
CA VAL A 121 8.41 11.30 -2.66
C VAL A 121 7.68 10.02 -3.04
N ILE A 122 7.69 9.01 -2.17
CA ILE A 122 6.98 7.73 -2.40
C ILE A 122 5.46 7.97 -2.45
N MET A 123 4.97 8.89 -1.62
CA MET A 123 3.56 9.22 -1.55
C MET A 123 3.02 9.83 -2.85
N ARG A 124 3.86 10.52 -3.63
CA ARG A 124 3.47 11.03 -4.96
C ARG A 124 3.06 9.90 -5.91
N ASN A 125 3.83 8.82 -5.91
CA ASN A 125 3.49 7.63 -6.70
C ASN A 125 2.23 6.92 -6.16
N ALA A 126 1.88 7.13 -4.89
CA ALA A 126 0.70 6.56 -4.24
C ALA A 126 -0.54 7.47 -4.33
N GLY A 127 -0.53 8.51 -5.16
CA GLY A 127 -1.68 9.37 -5.37
C GLY A 127 -1.80 10.54 -4.41
N TRP A 128 -0.68 11.06 -3.89
CA TRP A 128 -0.63 12.30 -3.11
C TRP A 128 0.02 13.42 -3.91
N ASP A 129 -0.45 14.67 -3.74
CA ASP A 129 0.07 15.81 -4.53
C ASP A 129 -0.03 15.54 -6.04
N VAL A 130 -1.18 14.99 -6.46
CA VAL A 130 -1.40 14.48 -7.82
C VAL A 130 -1.57 15.61 -8.81
N GLN A 131 -0.79 15.59 -9.87
CA GLN A 131 -1.04 16.43 -11.04
C GLN A 131 -1.92 15.67 -12.02
N THR A 132 -3.09 16.22 -12.32
CA THR A 132 -4.02 15.59 -13.27
C THR A 132 -3.56 15.92 -14.69
N ASN A 133 -3.29 14.88 -15.49
CA ASN A 133 -2.93 15.06 -16.89
C ASN A 133 -4.14 15.58 -17.68
N ALA A 134 -3.91 16.46 -18.65
CA ALA A 134 -4.97 17.00 -19.52
C ALA A 134 -5.76 15.91 -20.27
N ASN A 135 -5.16 14.73 -20.46
CA ASN A 135 -5.76 13.61 -21.17
C ASN A 135 -6.54 12.65 -20.25
N GLY A 136 -6.59 12.90 -18.93
CA GLY A 136 -7.32 12.09 -17.95
C GLY A 136 -6.64 10.77 -17.54
N TYR A 137 -5.60 10.31 -18.26
CA TYR A 137 -4.88 9.08 -17.91
C TYR A 137 -4.02 9.24 -16.65
N PHE A 138 -4.06 8.23 -15.78
CA PHE A 138 -3.26 8.15 -14.57
C PHE A 138 -2.70 6.73 -14.36
N ASN A 139 -1.58 6.66 -13.65
CA ASN A 139 -1.07 5.42 -13.07
C ASN A 139 -0.47 5.69 -11.69
N PHE A 140 -0.64 4.75 -10.78
CA PHE A 140 -0.18 4.85 -9.40
C PHE A 140 0.41 3.53 -8.94
N CYS A 141 1.43 3.62 -8.10
CA CYS A 141 2.02 2.52 -7.34
C CYS A 141 1.77 2.78 -5.86
N ILE A 142 0.85 2.03 -5.25
CA ILE A 142 0.46 2.20 -3.86
C ILE A 142 1.07 1.08 -3.01
N PRO A 143 2.06 1.37 -2.15
CA PRO A 143 2.60 0.37 -1.23
C PRO A 143 1.51 -0.21 -0.33
N LEU A 144 1.51 -1.54 -0.16
CA LEU A 144 0.48 -2.23 0.64
C LEU A 144 0.48 -1.79 2.11
N TYR A 145 1.64 -1.42 2.65
CA TYR A 145 1.77 -0.92 4.02
C TYR A 145 1.05 0.41 4.27
N LEU A 146 0.72 1.18 3.22
CA LEU A 146 -0.11 2.37 3.38
C LEU A 146 -1.57 1.96 3.64
N LEU A 147 -2.05 0.95 2.91
CA LEU A 147 -3.44 0.49 2.94
C LEU A 147 -3.75 -0.44 4.12
N LEU A 148 -2.81 -1.30 4.48
CA LEU A 148 -2.94 -2.33 5.51
C LEU A 148 -1.96 -2.07 6.65
N GLY A 149 -2.43 -2.23 7.88
CA GLY A 149 -1.66 -2.00 9.10
C GLY A 149 -0.62 -3.09 9.39
N CYS A 150 -0.94 -4.34 9.06
CA CYS A 150 -0.06 -5.50 9.32
C CYS A 150 1.30 -5.39 8.61
N PHE A 151 1.36 -4.68 7.48
CA PHE A 151 2.60 -4.48 6.71
C PHE A 151 3.35 -3.20 7.07
N ALA A 152 2.76 -2.32 7.90
CA ALA A 152 3.39 -1.05 8.30
C ALA A 152 4.56 -1.23 9.28
N ARG A 153 4.79 -2.46 9.79
CA ARG A 153 5.81 -2.78 10.80
C ARG A 153 6.59 -4.05 10.42
N ILE A 154 7.61 -3.90 9.58
CA ILE A 154 8.75 -4.84 9.56
C ILE A 154 10.09 -4.12 9.81
N THR A 155 10.16 -2.78 9.71
CA THR A 155 11.42 -2.04 9.99
C THR A 155 11.49 -1.43 11.38
N ASP A 156 10.36 -1.24 12.07
CA ASP A 156 10.32 -0.47 13.32
C ASP A 156 9.86 -1.38 14.47
N ALA A 157 10.81 -2.09 15.06
CA ALA A 157 10.64 -2.80 16.32
C ALA A 157 10.36 -1.81 17.46
N TRP A 158 9.10 -1.45 17.67
CA TRP A 158 8.58 -0.99 18.96
C TRP A 158 7.35 -1.81 19.32
N LEU A 159 7.61 -2.91 20.02
CA LEU A 159 6.62 -3.70 20.73
C LEU A 159 5.94 -2.78 21.77
N LEU A 160 4.77 -2.24 21.47
CA LEU A 160 3.92 -1.61 22.48
C LEU A 160 2.82 -2.62 22.84
N THR A 161 3.18 -3.58 23.68
CA THR A 161 2.21 -4.46 24.32
C THR A 161 1.48 -3.65 25.39
N LEU A 162 0.28 -3.14 25.08
CA LEU A 162 -0.63 -2.65 26.11
C LEU A 162 -1.46 -3.85 26.60
N VAL A 163 -1.04 -4.44 27.72
CA VAL A 163 -1.93 -5.27 28.53
C VAL A 163 -2.78 -4.32 29.37
N MET A 164 -4.08 -4.26 29.12
CA MET A 164 -5.00 -3.57 30.03
C MET A 164 -5.27 -4.46 31.25
N SER A 165 -5.17 -3.88 32.44
CA SER A 165 -5.73 -4.41 33.69
C SER A 165 -7.22 -4.14 33.77
#